data_AF-A0A357LIL4-F1
#
_entry.id   AF-A0A357LIL4-F1
#
_cell.length_a   1.000
_cell.length_b   1.000
_cell.length_c   1.000
_cell.angle_alpha   90.00
_cell.angle_beta   90.00
_cell.angle_gamma   90.00
#
_symmetry.space_group_name_H-M   'P 1'
#
loop_
_entity.id
_entity.type
_entity.pdbx_description
1 polymer ?
#
loop_
_entity_poly.entity_id
_entity_poly.type
_entity_poly.pdbx_seq_one_letter_code
_entity_poly.pdbx_strand_id
1 'polypeptide(L)' 'PEIYNVNGGAVSIGHPYGMTGARQVGHALLEGKRRGVKYVVTSMCVGGGMGAAALFEVA' A
#
# COMPACT_ATOMS: atom_id res chain seq x y z
N PRO A 1 14.29 0.33 -3.61
CA PRO A 1 13.53 -0.85 -3.12
C PRO A 1 13.28 -0.84 -1.61
N GLU A 2 14.14 -0.20 -0.82
CA GLU A 2 14.11 -0.30 0.64
C GLU A 2 12.88 0.31 1.32
N ILE A 3 12.12 1.16 0.62
CA ILE A 3 10.96 1.88 1.16
C ILE A 3 9.67 1.70 0.34
N TYR A 4 9.67 0.89 -0.73
CA TYR A 4 8.48 0.62 -1.55
C TYR A 4 8.19 -0.87 -1.64
N ASN A 5 6.95 -1.29 -1.35
CA ASN A 5 6.46 -2.68 -1.41
C ASN A 5 7.39 -3.71 -0.74
N VAL A 6 7.97 -3.36 0.42
CA VAL A 6 9.00 -4.15 1.12
C VAL A 6 8.53 -5.54 1.59
N ASN A 7 7.22 -5.71 1.77
CA ASN A 7 6.59 -6.99 2.12
C ASN A 7 5.95 -7.69 0.90
N GLY A 8 6.34 -7.30 -0.33
CA GLY A 8 5.75 -7.81 -1.56
C GLY A 8 4.52 -7.03 -2.04
N GLY A 9 4.18 -7.23 -3.32
CA GLY A 9 3.12 -6.51 -4.03
C GLY A 9 2.13 -7.43 -4.74
N ALA A 10 1.28 -6.85 -5.58
CA ALA A 10 0.23 -7.58 -6.29
C ALA A 10 0.77 -8.68 -7.22
N VAL A 11 2.02 -8.54 -7.71
CA VAL A 11 2.68 -9.56 -8.55
C VAL A 11 2.90 -10.88 -7.79
N SER A 12 3.33 -10.81 -6.53
CA SER A 12 3.64 -12.00 -5.73
C SER A 12 2.47 -12.46 -4.85
N ILE A 13 1.62 -11.54 -4.39
CA ILE A 13 0.54 -11.83 -3.43
C ILE A 13 -0.82 -11.99 -4.12
N GLY A 14 -0.96 -11.46 -5.34
CA GLY A 14 -2.21 -11.46 -6.10
C GLY A 14 -2.92 -10.10 -6.10
N HIS A 15 -3.83 -9.94 -7.07
CA HIS A 15 -4.60 -8.72 -7.31
C HIS A 15 -6.12 -8.98 -7.29
N PRO A 16 -6.73 -9.22 -6.12
CA PRO A 16 -8.18 -9.27 -6.01
C PRO A 16 -8.75 -7.86 -6.25
N TYR A 17 -9.48 -7.71 -7.35
CA TYR A 17 -10.13 -6.45 -7.71
C TYR A 17 -11.10 -6.01 -6.61
N GLY A 18 -11.13 -4.70 -6.33
CA GLY A 18 -11.92 -4.13 -5.23
C GLY A 18 -11.31 -4.30 -3.83
N MET A 19 -10.41 -5.27 -3.60
CA MET A 19 -9.80 -5.50 -2.28
C MET A 19 -8.34 -5.04 -2.18
N THR A 20 -7.62 -4.97 -3.30
CA THR A 20 -6.17 -4.69 -3.30
C THR A 20 -5.81 -3.35 -2.64
N GLY A 21 -6.63 -2.32 -2.82
CA GLY A 21 -6.40 -1.01 -2.19
C GLY A 21 -6.42 -1.08 -0.67
N ALA A 22 -7.43 -1.74 -0.09
CA ALA A 22 -7.52 -1.95 1.36
C ALA A 22 -6.32 -2.78 1.87
N ARG A 23 -5.92 -3.83 1.15
CA ARG A 23 -4.74 -4.64 1.48
C ARG A 23 -3.45 -3.81 1.45
N GLN A 24 -3.25 -2.96 0.43
CA GLN A 24 -2.08 -2.07 0.35
C GLN A 24 -2.00 -1.13 1.56
N VAL A 25 -3.13 -0.52 1.95
CA VAL A 25 -3.20 0.35 3.15
C VAL A 25 -2.86 -0.43 4.41
N GLY A 26 -3.47 -1.60 4.62
CA GLY A 26 -3.17 -2.45 5.78
C GLY A 26 -1.69 -2.85 5.86
N HIS A 27 -1.09 -3.26 4.72
CA HIS A 27 0.33 -3.58 4.66
C HIS A 27 1.21 -2.38 5.00
N ALA A 28 0.90 -1.20 4.44
CA ALA A 28 1.66 0.01 4.67
C ALA A 28 1.61 0.45 6.13
N LEU A 29 0.43 0.45 6.76
CA LEU A 29 0.27 0.84 8.17
C LEU A 29 0.98 -0.13 9.13
N LEU A 30 0.84 -1.45 8.91
CA LEU A 30 1.50 -2.46 9.74
C LEU A 30 3.02 -2.38 9.63
N GLU A 31 3.54 -2.22 8.41
CA GLU A 31 4.98 -2.10 8.19
C GLU A 31 5.52 -0.75 8.67
N GLY A 32 4.75 0.33 8.48
CA GLY A 32 5.10 1.65 8.98
C GLY A 32 5.29 1.65 10.49
N LYS A 33 4.36 0.97 11.20
CA LYS A 33 4.46 0.76 12.65
C LYS A 33 5.68 -0.06 13.03
N ARG A 34 5.98 -1.15 12.31
CA ARG A 34 7.18 -1.98 12.54
C ARG A 34 8.47 -1.19 12.37
N ARG A 35 8.51 -0.24 11.42
CA ARG A 35 9.68 0.59 11.13
C ARG A 35 9.76 1.88 11.95
N GLY A 36 8.74 2.18 12.77
CA GLY A 36 8.69 3.41 13.55
C GLY A 36 8.64 4.68 12.70
N VAL A 37 8.07 4.61 11.48
CA VAL A 37 7.93 5.78 10.61
C VAL A 37 6.61 6.50 10.88
N LYS A 38 6.63 7.84 10.78
CA LYS A 38 5.43 8.66 11.02
C LYS A 38 4.41 8.57 9.90
N TYR A 39 4.87 8.48 8.65
CA TYR A 39 4.01 8.56 7.48
C TYR A 39 4.22 7.38 6.53
N VAL A 40 3.13 6.93 5.93
CA VAL A 40 3.14 5.96 4.83
C VAL A 40 2.23 6.44 3.70
N VAL A 41 2.62 6.09 2.47
CA VAL A 41 1.87 6.46 1.26
C VAL A 41 1.45 5.18 0.55
N THR A 42 0.21 5.17 0.08
CA THR A 42 -0.27 4.16 -0.87
C THR A 42 -0.65 4.85 -2.18
N SER A 43 -0.42 4.14 -3.29
CA SER A 43 -0.88 4.57 -4.60
C SER A 43 -1.20 3.34 -5.46
N MET A 44 -2.20 3.48 -6.33
CA MET A 44 -2.63 2.44 -7.23
C MET A 44 -3.23 3.02 -8.51
N CYS A 45 -2.96 2.37 -9.64
CA CYS A 45 -3.75 2.55 -10.84
C CYS A 45 -5.07 1.77 -10.72
N VAL A 46 -6.08 2.20 -11.46
CA VAL A 46 -7.40 1.58 -11.53
C VAL A 46 -7.82 1.49 -12.99
N GLY A 47 -8.54 0.41 -13.35
CA GLY A 47 -9.09 0.25 -14.70
C GLY A 47 -9.92 1.46 -15.15
N GLY A 48 -9.94 1.72 -16.46
CA GLY A 48 -10.62 2.89 -17.02
C GLY A 48 -9.82 4.19 -16.98
N GLY A 49 -8.50 4.12 -16.74
CA GLY A 49 -7.61 5.30 -16.78
C GLY A 49 -7.66 6.15 -15.51
N MET A 50 -8.01 5.56 -14.37
CA MET A 50 -8.09 6.24 -13.08
C MET A 50 -6.91 5.86 -12.17
N GLY A 51 -6.76 6.60 -11.08
CA GLY A 51 -5.78 6.30 -10.03
C GLY A 51 -6.22 6.87 -8.69
N ALA A 52 -5.69 6.29 -7.62
CA ALA A 52 -5.89 6.77 -6.26
C ALA A 52 -4.55 6.81 -5.51
N ALA A 53 -4.43 7.77 -4.60
CA ALA A 53 -3.32 7.88 -3.67
C ALA A 53 -3.82 8.34 -2.31
N ALA A 54 -3.17 7.89 -1.25
CA ALA A 54 -3.49 8.28 0.12
C ALA A 54 -2.21 8.34 0.96
N LEU A 55 -2.15 9.35 1.84
CA LEU A 55 -1.14 9.52 2.88
C LEU A 55 -1.79 9.20 4.22
N PHE A 56 -1.14 8.36 5.02
CA PHE A 56 -1.58 8.03 6.37
C PHE A 56 -0.50 8.39 7.38
N GLU A 57 -0.93 8.96 8.51
CA GLU A 57 -0.12 9.02 9.72
C GLU A 57 -0.25 7.69 10.47
N VAL A 58 0.88 7.12 10.88
CA VAL A 58 0.94 5.84 11.58
C VAL A 58 0.81 6.12 13.08
N ALA A 59 -0.21 5.50 13.71
CA ALA A 59 -0.48 5.59 15.15
C ALA A 59 0.25 4.51 15.98
#